data_AF-A0A6N8NR99-F1
#
_entry.id   AF-A0A6N8NR99-F1
#
_cell.length_a   1.000
_cell.length_b   1.000
_cell.length_c   1.000
_cell.angle_alpha   90.00
_cell.angle_beta   90.00
_cell.angle_gamma   90.00
#
_symmetry.space_group_name_H-M   'P 1'
#
loop_
_entity.id
_entity.type
_entity.pdbx_description
1 polymer ?
#
loop_
_entity_poly.entity_id
_entity_poly.type
_entity_poly.pdbx_seq_one_letter_code
_entity_poly.pdbx_strand_id
1 'polypeptide(L)'
;MQFEKMITEGSNTASAEIDRVSTLEMCRIINDEDKTVPLAVERVLPDIAAAIDVIHAQVSGGGRLIYLGAGTSGRLGILDASECPPTYGVKPGLVVGLIAGGEYAIQHAVEGAEDSREGGVNDLKNINLTAQDVVVGIAASGRTPYVIAGLEYARQLGCRTVGI
;
A
#
# COMPACT_ATOMS: atom_id res chain seq x y z
N MET A 1 -1.49 -23.49 5.94
CA MET A 1 -1.18 -22.54 4.85
C MET A 1 0.34 -22.45 4.73
N GLN A 2 0.92 -22.52 3.53
CA GLN A 2 2.39 -22.50 3.38
C GLN A 2 2.89 -21.05 3.32
N PHE A 3 3.14 -20.44 4.48
CA PHE A 3 3.84 -19.16 4.59
C PHE A 3 5.29 -19.27 4.06
N GLU A 4 5.91 -20.45 4.20
CA GLU A 4 7.28 -20.79 3.78
C GLU A 4 7.60 -20.59 2.29
N LYS A 5 6.59 -20.46 1.42
CA LYS A 5 6.79 -20.23 -0.03
C LYS A 5 6.79 -18.75 -0.41
N MET A 6 6.52 -17.86 0.52
CA MET A 6 6.48 -16.43 0.22
C MET A 6 7.85 -15.81 0.37
N ILE A 7 8.25 -15.03 -0.63
CA ILE A 7 9.52 -14.31 -0.59
C ILE A 7 9.60 -13.40 0.64
N THR A 8 8.48 -12.77 1.04
CA THR A 8 8.41 -11.87 2.20
C THR A 8 8.65 -12.55 3.55
N GLU A 9 8.43 -13.87 3.64
CA GLU A 9 8.65 -14.66 4.87
C GLU A 9 9.96 -15.46 4.82
N GLY A 10 10.69 -15.37 3.70
CA GLY A 10 11.94 -16.09 3.51
C GLY A 10 13.10 -15.39 4.23
N SER A 11 14.05 -16.18 4.73
CA SER A 11 15.28 -15.63 5.31
C SER A 11 16.26 -15.20 4.22
N ASN A 12 16.89 -14.04 4.41
CA ASN A 12 18.01 -13.62 3.57
C ASN A 12 19.33 -14.21 4.10
N THR A 13 20.03 -14.98 3.27
CA THR A 13 21.31 -15.59 3.65
C THR A 13 22.41 -14.56 3.91
N ALA A 14 22.37 -13.38 3.28
CA ALA A 14 23.34 -12.31 3.51
C ALA A 14 23.26 -11.74 4.94
N SER A 15 22.11 -11.87 5.60
CA SER A 15 21.89 -11.42 6.98
C SER A 15 21.85 -12.56 8.01
N ALA A 16 22.36 -13.76 7.68
CA ALA A 16 22.26 -14.94 8.55
C ALA A 16 22.90 -14.75 9.94
N GLU A 17 23.96 -13.95 10.02
CA GLU A 17 24.69 -13.67 11.27
C GLU A 17 24.65 -12.15 11.61
N ILE A 18 23.60 -11.44 11.18
CA ILE A 18 23.50 -9.97 11.32
C ILE A 18 23.57 -9.48 12.77
N ASP A 19 23.19 -10.33 13.74
CA ASP A 19 23.25 -10.07 15.17
C ASP A 19 24.67 -10.18 15.76
N ARG A 20 25.66 -10.67 14.99
CA ARG A 20 27.03 -10.91 15.42
C ARG A 20 28.09 -10.05 14.73
N VAL A 21 27.72 -9.34 13.68
CA VAL A 21 28.65 -8.47 12.94
C VAL A 21 28.81 -7.11 13.62
N SER A 22 29.83 -6.34 13.21
CA SER A 22 29.97 -4.95 13.65
C SER A 22 28.81 -4.08 13.16
N THR A 23 28.53 -2.96 13.83
CA THR A 23 27.49 -2.01 13.40
C THR A 23 27.71 -1.49 11.97
N LEU A 24 28.96 -1.23 11.57
CA LEU A 24 29.27 -0.80 10.19
C LEU A 24 28.89 -1.88 9.17
N GLU A 25 29.16 -3.14 9.50
CA GLU A 25 28.84 -4.25 8.61
C GLU A 25 27.34 -4.50 8.54
N MET A 26 26.62 -4.39 9.67
CA MET A 26 25.16 -4.42 9.69
C MET A 26 24.56 -3.33 8.77
N CYS A 27 25.08 -2.10 8.83
CA CYS A 27 24.65 -1.02 7.94
C CYS A 27 24.96 -1.32 6.46
N ARG A 28 26.09 -1.97 6.16
CA ARG A 28 26.42 -2.38 4.79
C ARG A 28 25.46 -3.44 4.27
N ILE A 29 25.16 -4.46 5.07
CA ILE A 29 24.21 -5.53 4.71
C ILE A 29 22.84 -4.91 4.35
N ILE A 30 22.31 -4.01 5.20
CA ILE A 30 21.03 -3.34 4.95
C ILE A 30 21.10 -2.49 3.68
N ASN A 31 22.12 -1.66 3.54
CA ASN A 31 22.27 -0.76 2.39
C ASN A 31 22.53 -1.51 1.08
N ASP A 32 23.14 -2.70 1.11
CA ASP A 32 23.30 -3.54 -0.07
C ASP A 32 21.97 -4.10 -0.56
N GLU A 33 21.04 -4.44 0.35
CA GLU A 33 19.67 -4.80 0.00
C GLU A 33 18.86 -3.60 -0.51
N ASP A 34 19.01 -2.42 0.08
CA ASP A 34 18.33 -1.19 -0.37
C ASP A 34 18.65 -0.85 -1.84
N LYS A 35 19.89 -1.09 -2.29
CA LYS A 35 20.30 -0.90 -3.69
C LYS A 35 19.51 -1.75 -4.67
N THR A 36 18.91 -2.84 -4.23
CA THR A 36 18.12 -3.73 -5.08
C THR A 36 16.73 -3.17 -5.38
N VAL A 37 16.20 -2.29 -4.53
CA VAL A 37 14.82 -1.77 -4.63
C VAL A 37 14.60 -0.96 -5.90
N PRO A 38 15.45 0.02 -6.29
CA PRO A 38 15.27 0.74 -7.55
C PRO A 38 15.28 -0.20 -8.78
N LEU A 39 16.09 -1.25 -8.76
CA LEU A 39 16.16 -2.24 -9.84
C LEU A 39 14.92 -3.15 -9.89
N ALA A 40 14.22 -3.33 -8.77
CA ALA A 40 12.93 -4.02 -8.74
C ALA A 40 11.82 -3.13 -9.31
N VAL A 41 11.81 -1.84 -8.94
CA VAL A 41 10.88 -0.83 -9.47
C VAL A 41 11.06 -0.66 -10.98
N GLU A 42 12.30 -0.64 -11.47
CA GLU A 42 12.61 -0.55 -12.91
C GLU A 42 11.88 -1.62 -13.74
N ARG A 43 11.81 -2.85 -13.22
CA ARG A 43 11.20 -3.98 -13.94
C ARG A 43 9.69 -3.85 -14.11
N VAL A 44 9.04 -3.05 -13.26
CA VAL A 44 7.57 -2.89 -13.25
C VAL A 44 7.14 -1.50 -13.73
N LEU A 45 8.05 -0.70 -14.32
CA LEU A 45 7.71 0.59 -14.91
C LEU A 45 6.56 0.55 -15.93
N PRO A 46 6.40 -0.48 -16.79
CA PRO A 46 5.23 -0.57 -17.66
C PRO A 46 3.90 -0.63 -16.90
N ASP A 47 3.86 -1.37 -15.79
CA ASP A 47 2.65 -1.50 -14.96
C ASP A 47 2.38 -0.22 -14.17
N ILE A 48 3.44 0.44 -13.67
CA ILE A 48 3.35 1.77 -13.03
C ILE A 48 2.78 2.79 -14.02
N ALA A 49 3.28 2.82 -15.25
CA ALA A 49 2.77 3.72 -16.29
C ALA A 49 1.28 3.47 -16.59
N ALA A 50 0.89 2.20 -16.74
CA ALA A 50 -0.51 1.84 -16.95
C ALA A 50 -1.40 2.25 -15.76
N ALA A 51 -0.92 2.11 -14.53
CA ALA A 51 -1.63 2.58 -13.35
C ALA A 51 -1.80 4.11 -13.36
N ILE A 52 -0.74 4.86 -13.68
CA ILE A 52 -0.77 6.32 -13.79
C ILE A 52 -1.81 6.77 -14.82
N ASP A 53 -1.84 6.17 -16.01
CA ASP A 53 -2.79 6.52 -17.07
C ASP A 53 -4.24 6.32 -16.62
N VAL A 54 -4.53 5.20 -15.94
CA VAL A 54 -5.85 4.90 -15.39
C VAL A 54 -6.25 5.88 -14.29
N ILE A 55 -5.33 6.17 -13.36
CA ILE A 55 -5.55 7.13 -12.27
C ILE A 55 -5.81 8.52 -12.84
N HIS A 56 -5.00 8.97 -13.80
CA HIS A 56 -5.15 10.26 -14.44
C HIS A 56 -6.53 10.41 -15.10
N ALA A 57 -6.96 9.40 -15.86
CA ALA A 57 -8.26 9.42 -16.53
C ALA A 57 -9.44 9.53 -15.55
N GLN A 58 -9.39 8.79 -14.44
CA GLN A 58 -10.47 8.77 -13.44
C GLN A 58 -10.51 10.06 -12.60
N VAL A 59 -9.35 10.52 -12.13
CA VAL A 59 -9.24 11.74 -11.32
C VAL A 59 -9.59 12.98 -12.15
N SER A 60 -9.16 13.03 -13.42
CA SER A 60 -9.55 14.10 -14.35
C SER A 60 -11.03 14.06 -14.71
N GLY A 61 -11.67 12.90 -14.59
CA GLY A 61 -13.13 12.71 -14.67
C GLY A 61 -13.90 13.12 -13.40
N GLY A 62 -13.22 13.63 -12.37
CA GLY A 62 -13.81 14.06 -11.11
C GLY A 62 -13.82 12.99 -10.00
N GLY A 63 -13.15 11.86 -10.21
CA GLY A 63 -12.93 10.84 -9.19
C GLY A 63 -11.79 11.17 -8.23
N ARG A 64 -11.58 10.29 -7.25
CA ARG A 64 -10.48 10.36 -6.28
C ARG A 64 -9.49 9.22 -6.46
N LEU A 65 -8.27 9.42 -5.97
CA LEU A 65 -7.29 8.36 -5.75
C LEU A 65 -7.33 7.92 -4.28
N ILE A 66 -7.53 6.63 -4.04
CA ILE A 66 -7.66 6.07 -2.69
C ILE A 66 -6.61 4.99 -2.48
N TYR A 67 -5.71 5.21 -1.51
CA TYR A 67 -4.81 4.17 -1.00
C TYR A 67 -5.48 3.39 0.12
N LEU A 68 -5.34 2.07 0.10
CA LEU A 68 -5.91 1.16 1.09
C LEU A 68 -4.83 0.18 1.57
N GLY A 69 -4.48 0.23 2.86
CA GLY A 69 -3.43 -0.63 3.41
C GLY A 69 -3.59 -0.90 4.90
N ALA A 70 -2.74 -1.77 5.43
CA ALA A 70 -2.61 -2.00 6.87
C ALA A 70 -1.17 -1.71 7.32
N GLY A 71 -0.98 -1.42 8.61
CA GLY A 71 0.34 -1.20 9.19
C GLY A 71 1.19 -0.20 8.39
N THR A 72 2.43 -0.57 8.07
CA THR A 72 3.36 0.26 7.29
C THR A 72 2.80 0.65 5.93
N SER A 73 2.17 -0.29 5.21
CA SER A 73 1.57 -0.01 3.89
C SER A 73 0.48 1.06 3.97
N GLY A 74 -0.41 0.98 4.96
CA GLY A 74 -1.43 2.01 5.19
C GLY A 74 -0.84 3.36 5.57
N ARG A 75 0.21 3.39 6.40
CA ARG A 75 0.92 4.62 6.78
C ARG A 75 1.60 5.29 5.59
N LEU A 76 2.20 4.53 4.68
CA LEU A 76 2.80 5.07 3.46
C LEU A 76 1.74 5.69 2.53
N GLY A 77 0.56 5.06 2.41
CA GLY A 77 -0.55 5.66 1.66
C GLY A 77 -1.06 6.98 2.28
N ILE A 78 -1.10 7.07 3.61
CA ILE A 78 -1.45 8.32 4.31
C ILE A 78 -0.37 9.39 4.11
N LEU A 79 0.90 9.02 4.19
CA LEU A 79 2.03 9.92 3.96
C LEU A 79 1.93 10.56 2.57
N ASP A 80 1.83 9.77 1.51
CA ASP A 80 1.73 10.26 0.13
C ASP A 80 0.49 11.15 -0.08
N ALA A 81 -0.67 10.71 0.41
CA ALA A 81 -1.91 11.49 0.31
C ALA A 81 -1.81 12.85 1.03
N SER A 82 -1.12 12.92 2.16
CA SER A 82 -0.97 14.15 2.96
C SER A 82 -0.09 15.21 2.28
N GLU A 83 0.84 14.78 1.43
CA GLU A 83 1.76 15.67 0.71
C GLU A 83 1.12 16.25 -0.56
N CYS A 84 0.04 15.65 -1.07
CA CYS A 84 -0.59 16.08 -2.31
C CYS A 84 -1.15 17.53 -2.25
N PRO A 85 -1.95 17.94 -1.25
CA PRO A 85 -2.45 19.32 -1.17
C PRO A 85 -1.36 20.40 -1.11
N PRO A 86 -0.35 20.33 -0.22
CA PRO A 86 0.68 21.38 -0.16
C PRO A 86 1.63 21.37 -1.36
N THR A 87 1.87 20.20 -1.99
CA THR A 87 2.81 20.08 -3.12
C THR A 87 2.18 20.52 -4.44
N TYR A 88 0.93 20.10 -4.70
CA TYR A 88 0.27 20.28 -6.00
C TYR A 88 -0.90 21.27 -5.97
N GLY A 89 -1.26 21.83 -4.80
CA GLY A 89 -2.37 22.77 -4.66
C GLY A 89 -3.75 22.15 -4.87
N VAL A 90 -3.86 20.82 -4.81
CA VAL A 90 -5.12 20.10 -4.97
C VAL A 90 -6.00 20.19 -3.72
N LYS A 91 -7.31 20.00 -3.89
CA LYS A 91 -8.26 20.01 -2.76
C LYS A 91 -7.97 18.83 -1.80
N PRO A 92 -8.07 19.05 -0.48
CA PRO A 92 -8.09 17.94 0.48
C PRO A 92 -9.18 16.93 0.10
N GLY A 93 -8.84 15.64 0.16
CA GLY A 93 -9.75 14.54 -0.20
C GLY A 93 -9.75 14.13 -1.67
N LEU A 94 -8.96 14.79 -2.55
CA LEU A 94 -8.70 14.29 -3.90
C LEU A 94 -7.88 12.99 -3.88
N VAL A 95 -6.88 12.96 -2.99
CA VAL A 95 -6.08 11.77 -2.67
C VAL A 95 -6.35 11.42 -1.21
N VAL A 96 -6.66 10.15 -0.95
CA VAL A 96 -7.12 9.67 0.36
C VAL A 96 -6.30 8.45 0.77
N GLY A 97 -5.73 8.45 1.97
CA GLY A 97 -5.10 7.28 2.57
C GLY A 97 -6.03 6.63 3.61
N LEU A 98 -6.31 5.34 3.45
CA LEU A 98 -7.06 4.52 4.40
C LEU A 98 -6.14 3.47 5.02
N ILE A 99 -6.24 3.33 6.34
CA ILE A 99 -5.46 2.38 7.13
C ILE A 99 -6.37 1.48 7.96
N ALA A 100 -6.12 0.17 7.91
CA ALA A 100 -6.79 -0.80 8.77
C ALA A 100 -6.63 -0.43 10.25
N GLY A 101 -7.73 -0.34 10.99
CA GLY A 101 -7.76 0.09 12.39
C GLY A 101 -7.95 1.61 12.58
N GLY A 102 -8.11 2.37 11.49
CA GLY A 102 -8.46 3.79 11.53
C GLY A 102 -7.35 4.70 12.08
N GLU A 103 -7.70 5.92 12.51
CA GLU A 103 -6.73 6.93 12.93
C GLU A 103 -5.78 6.47 14.05
N TYR A 104 -6.25 5.62 14.97
CA TYR A 104 -5.40 5.07 16.03
C TYR A 104 -4.22 4.27 15.45
N ALA A 105 -4.43 3.57 14.33
CA ALA A 105 -3.42 2.77 13.66
C ALA A 105 -2.29 3.61 13.01
N ILE A 106 -2.49 4.92 12.86
CA ILE A 106 -1.46 5.83 12.34
C ILE A 106 -0.24 5.80 13.28
N GLN A 107 -0.49 5.92 14.58
CA GLN A 107 0.57 6.00 15.60
C GLN A 107 0.86 4.66 16.29
N HIS A 108 -0.10 3.74 16.30
CA HIS A 108 -0.01 2.48 17.04
C HIS A 108 -0.25 1.29 16.11
N ALA A 109 0.29 0.11 16.46
CA ALA A 109 -0.13 -1.13 15.82
C ALA A 109 -1.49 -1.56 16.39
N VAL A 110 -2.38 -2.07 15.53
CA VAL A 110 -3.69 -2.61 15.93
C VAL A 110 -3.71 -4.08 15.54
N GLU A 111 -3.66 -4.95 16.56
CA GLU A 111 -3.66 -6.39 16.36
C GLU A 111 -4.94 -6.86 15.67
N GLY A 112 -4.81 -7.71 14.64
CA GLY A 112 -5.94 -8.26 13.88
C GLY A 112 -6.67 -7.29 12.94
N ALA A 113 -6.28 -6.01 12.88
CA ALA A 113 -6.92 -5.05 11.97
C ALA A 113 -6.75 -5.45 10.49
N GLU A 114 -5.59 -6.00 10.14
CA GLU A 114 -5.26 -6.42 8.78
C GLU A 114 -6.03 -7.67 8.32
N ASP A 115 -6.53 -8.47 9.28
CA ASP A 115 -7.33 -9.66 9.03
C ASP A 115 -8.83 -9.34 8.83
N SER A 116 -9.25 -8.11 9.14
CA SER A 116 -10.65 -7.69 9.05
C SER A 116 -11.05 -7.39 7.61
N ARG A 117 -11.63 -8.40 6.94
CA ARG A 117 -12.25 -8.22 5.60
C ARG A 117 -13.35 -7.17 5.62
N GLU A 118 -14.21 -7.20 6.64
CA GLU A 118 -15.30 -6.23 6.77
C GLU A 118 -14.79 -4.81 6.97
N GLY A 119 -13.66 -4.65 7.69
CA GLY A 119 -13.01 -3.35 7.88
C GLY A 119 -12.71 -2.65 6.56
N GLY A 120 -12.08 -3.34 5.61
CA GLY A 120 -11.72 -2.76 4.31
C GLY A 120 -12.94 -2.33 3.49
N VAL A 121 -14.03 -3.09 3.57
CA VAL A 121 -15.29 -2.75 2.91
C VAL A 121 -15.96 -1.55 3.59
N ASN A 122 -15.99 -1.52 4.92
CA ASN A 122 -16.64 -0.48 5.69
C ASN A 122 -15.92 0.86 5.54
N ASP A 123 -14.59 0.88 5.52
CA ASP A 123 -13.84 2.13 5.33
C ASP A 123 -14.10 2.75 3.95
N LEU A 124 -14.18 1.92 2.90
CA LEU A 124 -14.56 2.39 1.55
C LEU A 124 -16.01 2.89 1.49
N LYS A 125 -16.94 2.24 2.21
CA LYS A 125 -18.32 2.73 2.34
C LYS A 125 -18.39 4.07 3.07
N ASN A 126 -17.62 4.24 4.15
CA ASN A 126 -17.64 5.44 4.98
C ASN A 126 -17.18 6.68 4.22
N ILE A 127 -16.31 6.54 3.22
CA ILE A 127 -15.91 7.63 2.33
C ILE A 127 -16.79 7.76 1.07
N ASN A 128 -17.92 7.06 1.03
CA ASN A 128 -18.87 7.03 -0.09
C ASN A 128 -18.17 6.70 -1.42
N LEU A 129 -17.41 5.59 -1.47
CA LEU A 129 -16.73 5.14 -2.70
C LEU A 129 -17.70 5.07 -3.89
N THR A 130 -17.27 5.59 -5.03
CA THR A 130 -18.03 5.58 -6.29
C THR A 130 -17.23 4.93 -7.42
N ALA A 131 -17.91 4.50 -8.49
CA ALA A 131 -17.27 3.89 -9.66
C ALA A 131 -16.24 4.81 -10.38
N GLN A 132 -16.29 6.12 -10.11
CA GLN A 132 -15.36 7.10 -10.67
C GLN A 132 -14.03 7.15 -9.89
N ASP A 133 -13.98 6.58 -8.69
CA ASP A 133 -12.76 6.53 -7.87
C ASP A 133 -11.83 5.39 -8.34
N VAL A 134 -10.55 5.52 -7.99
CA VAL A 134 -9.53 4.46 -8.14
C VAL A 134 -9.06 4.01 -6.78
N VAL A 135 -9.03 2.70 -6.55
CA VAL A 135 -8.53 2.12 -5.30
C VAL A 135 -7.22 1.38 -5.56
N VAL A 136 -6.17 1.81 -4.87
CA VAL A 136 -4.85 1.19 -4.86
C VAL A 136 -4.66 0.46 -3.53
N GLY A 137 -4.66 -0.86 -3.57
CA GLY A 137 -4.44 -1.70 -2.40
C GLY A 137 -2.96 -2.00 -2.23
N ILE A 138 -2.42 -1.78 -1.02
CA ILE A 138 -1.00 -1.91 -0.73
C ILE A 138 -0.78 -2.98 0.34
N ALA A 139 -0.15 -4.08 -0.03
CA ALA A 139 0.19 -5.18 0.86
C ALA A 139 1.42 -5.95 0.33
N ALA A 140 2.57 -5.83 1.00
CA ALA A 140 3.80 -6.53 0.59
C ALA A 140 3.61 -8.06 0.48
N SER A 141 2.76 -8.63 1.34
CA SER A 141 2.42 -10.05 1.32
C SER A 141 1.55 -10.46 0.13
N GLY A 142 0.90 -9.50 -0.54
CA GLY A 142 -0.10 -9.71 -1.59
C GLY A 142 -1.40 -10.38 -1.12
N ARG A 143 -1.55 -10.66 0.19
CA ARG A 143 -2.63 -11.49 0.72
C ARG A 143 -3.38 -10.93 1.93
N THR A 144 -3.10 -9.69 2.32
CA THR A 144 -3.73 -9.06 3.50
C THR A 144 -5.26 -8.99 3.34
N PRO A 145 -6.06 -9.66 4.22
CA PRO A 145 -7.50 -9.79 4.04
C PRO A 145 -8.26 -8.45 3.95
N TYR A 146 -7.90 -7.46 4.76
CA TYR A 146 -8.45 -6.10 4.71
C TYR A 146 -8.32 -5.48 3.31
N VAL A 147 -7.12 -5.57 2.72
CA VAL A 147 -6.81 -5.00 1.40
C VAL A 147 -7.54 -5.77 0.29
N ILE A 148 -7.48 -7.11 0.32
CA ILE A 148 -8.16 -7.96 -0.67
C ILE A 148 -9.66 -7.67 -0.69
N ALA A 149 -10.32 -7.67 0.47
CA ALA A 149 -11.75 -7.47 0.56
C ALA A 149 -12.17 -6.06 0.09
N GLY A 150 -11.37 -5.03 0.39
CA GLY A 150 -11.61 -3.68 -0.12
C GLY A 150 -11.48 -3.58 -1.64
N LEU A 151 -10.45 -4.21 -2.23
CA LEU A 151 -10.30 -4.26 -3.69
C LEU A 151 -11.41 -5.04 -4.40
N GLU A 152 -11.84 -6.17 -3.81
CA GLU A 152 -12.99 -6.93 -4.31
C GLU A 152 -14.26 -6.07 -4.31
N TYR A 153 -14.54 -5.36 -3.21
CA TYR A 153 -15.68 -4.46 -3.09
C TYR A 153 -15.62 -3.29 -4.09
N ALA A 154 -14.45 -2.64 -4.22
CA ALA A 154 -14.25 -1.57 -5.20
C ALA A 154 -14.53 -2.05 -6.63
N ARG A 155 -14.07 -3.26 -6.98
CA ARG A 155 -14.35 -3.87 -8.29
C ARG A 155 -15.83 -4.16 -8.51
N GLN A 156 -16.54 -4.63 -7.48
CA GLN A 156 -18.00 -4.85 -7.55
C GLN A 156 -18.76 -3.55 -7.82
N LEU A 157 -18.28 -2.41 -7.31
CA LEU A 157 -18.85 -1.09 -7.60
C LEU A 157 -18.45 -0.52 -8.97
N GLY A 158 -17.57 -1.20 -9.72
CA GLY A 158 -17.10 -0.76 -11.03
C GLY A 158 -15.87 0.15 -11.00
N CYS A 159 -15.22 0.31 -9.84
CA CYS A 159 -13.99 1.10 -9.72
C CYS A 159 -12.84 0.44 -10.48
N ARG A 160 -11.87 1.26 -10.89
CA ARG A 160 -10.55 0.75 -11.29
C ARG A 160 -9.75 0.38 -10.04
N THR A 161 -8.99 -0.71 -10.11
CA THR A 161 -8.24 -1.24 -8.98
C THR A 161 -6.79 -1.52 -9.37
N VAL A 162 -5.86 -1.22 -8.47
CA VAL A 162 -4.43 -1.51 -8.58
C VAL A 162 -3.99 -2.24 -7.31
N GLY A 163 -3.13 -3.24 -7.43
CA GLY A 163 -2.53 -3.94 -6.28
C GLY A 163 -1.02 -3.76 -6.28
N ILE A 164 -0.46 -3.40 -5.13
CA ILE A 164 0.99 -3.26 -4.87
C ILE A 164 1.38 -4.20 -3.74
#